data_AF-A0A939UK05-F1
#
_entry.id   AF-A0A939UK05-F1
#
_cell.length_a   1.000
_cell.length_b   1.000
_cell.length_c   1.000
_cell.angle_alpha   90.00
_cell.angle_beta   90.00
_cell.angle_gamma   90.00
#
_symmetry.space_group_name_H-M   'P 1'
#
loop_
_entity.id
_entity.type
_entity.pdbx_description
1 polymer ?
#
loop_
_entity_poly.entity_id
_entity_poly.type
_entity_poly.pdbx_seq_one_letter_code
_entity_poly.pdbx_strand_id
1 'polypeptide(L)' 'MKYYLAIDIGASSGRHIVGWQEGGCLKTQEVYRFPNFVDDKNGYLVWDIRRLFTEIKVGIKEAFLRYPQIESLAIDT' A
#
# COMPACT_ATOMS: atom_id res chain seq x y z
N MET A 1 12.85 -10.50 -13.97
CA MET A 1 12.62 -10.58 -12.51
C MET A 1 11.18 -10.15 -12.26
N LYS A 2 10.42 -10.90 -11.47
CA LYS A 2 9.01 -10.60 -11.21
C LYS A 2 8.87 -9.74 -9.97
N TYR A 3 8.04 -8.71 -10.04
CA TYR A 3 7.78 -7.79 -8.94
C TYR A 3 6.29 -7.80 -8.60
N TYR A 4 5.99 -7.79 -7.32
CA TYR A 4 4.63 -7.83 -6.80
C TYR A 4 4.43 -6.72 -5.77
N LEU A 5 3.26 -6.09 -5.78
CA LEU A 5 2.91 -5.02 -4.86
C LEU A 5 1.94 -5.51 -3.78
N ALA A 6 2.37 -5.50 -2.52
CA ALA A 6 1.50 -5.68 -1.38
C ALA A 6 1.08 -4.32 -0.81
N ILE A 7 -0.20 -4.17 -0.51
CA ILE A 7 -0.78 -2.97 0.12
C ILE A 7 -1.43 -3.41 1.44
N ASP A 8 -0.81 -3.06 2.55
CA ASP A 8 -1.22 -3.41 3.91
C ASP A 8 -1.80 -2.16 4.58
N ILE A 9 -3.07 -2.20 4.99
CA ILE A 9 -3.79 -1.08 5.58
C ILE A 9 -4.21 -1.42 7.01
N GLY A 10 -3.36 -1.07 7.96
CA GLY A 10 -3.69 -1.15 9.38
C GLY A 10 -4.52 0.03 9.88
N ALA A 11 -5.00 -0.09 11.12
CA ALA A 11 -5.84 0.94 11.76
C ALA A 11 -5.14 2.31 11.91
N SER A 12 -3.80 2.33 12.05
CA SER A 12 -3.04 3.57 12.28
C SER A 12 -2.20 4.02 11.07
N SER A 13 -1.96 3.13 10.11
CA SER A 13 -1.15 3.42 8.93
C SER A 13 -1.42 2.42 7.81
N GLY A 14 -1.26 2.85 6.56
CA GLY A 14 -1.12 1.96 5.43
C GLY A 14 0.27 2.05 4.80
N ARG A 15 0.71 0.96 4.15
CA ARG A 15 2.00 0.87 3.47
C ARG A 15 1.93 0.04 2.20
N HIS A 16 2.77 0.40 1.25
CA HIS A 16 2.94 -0.28 -0.02
C HIS A 16 4.35 -0.87 -0.07
N ILE A 17 4.43 -2.17 -0.29
CA ILE A 17 5.69 -2.93 -0.28
C ILE A 17 5.81 -3.66 -1.61
N VAL A 18 6.91 -3.38 -2.34
CA VAL A 18 7.28 -4.15 -3.52
C VAL A 18 8.14 -5.33 -3.09
N GLY A 19 7.78 -6.55 -3.49
CA GLY A 19 8.53 -7.77 -3.24
C GLY A 19 9.01 -8.44 -4.54
N TRP A 20 10.20 -9.02 -4.51
CA TRP A 20 10.77 -9.82 -5.61
C TRP A 20 11.72 -10.90 -5.08
N GLN A 21 12.01 -11.90 -5.91
CA GLN A 21 12.99 -12.93 -5.59
C GLN A 21 14.32 -12.64 -6.28
N GLU A 22 15.42 -12.65 -5.53
CA GLU A 22 16.77 -12.44 -6.04
C GLU A 22 17.74 -13.38 -5.30
N GLY A 23 18.54 -14.16 -6.04
CA GLY A 23 19.51 -15.08 -5.45
C GLY A 23 18.89 -16.14 -4.54
N GLY A 24 17.65 -16.55 -4.80
CA GLY A 24 16.91 -17.49 -3.95
C GLY A 24 16.28 -16.88 -2.69
N CYS A 25 16.50 -15.59 -2.42
CA CYS A 25 15.92 -14.90 -1.27
C CYS A 25 14.79 -13.96 -1.69
N LEU A 26 13.79 -13.81 -0.81
CA LEU A 26 12.80 -12.73 -0.92
C LEU A 26 13.47 -11.40 -0.56
N LYS A 27 13.31 -10.41 -1.43
CA LYS A 27 13.68 -9.02 -1.20
C LYS A 27 12.41 -8.18 -1.18
N THR A 28 12.44 -7.13 -0.39
CA THR A 28 11.30 -6.23 -0.22
C THR A 28 11.77 -4.78 -0.12
N GLN A 29 10.98 -3.86 -0.64
CA GLN A 29 11.15 -2.43 -0.42
C GLN A 29 9.80 -1.77 -0.10
N GLU A 30 9.73 -1.05 1.01
CA GLU A 30 8.62 -0.12 1.25
C GLU A 30 8.77 1.09 0.32
N VAL A 31 7.76 1.31 -0.51
CA VAL A 31 7.79 2.37 -1.54
C VAL A 31 6.87 3.54 -1.21
N TYR A 32 5.87 3.32 -0.36
CA TYR A 32 4.93 4.34 0.07
C TYR A 32 4.36 4.01 1.45
N ARG A 33 4.14 5.02 2.28
CA ARG A 33 3.49 4.92 3.59
C ARG A 33 2.63 6.13 3.82
N PHE A 34 1.45 5.91 4.38
CA PHE A 34 0.50 6.96 4.73
C PHE A 34 -0.11 6.69 6.11
N PRO A 35 -0.48 7.74 6.86
CA PRO A 35 -1.19 7.56 8.11
C PRO A 35 -2.65 7.16 7.85
N ASN A 36 -3.21 6.32 8.71
CA ASN A 36 -4.62 5.97 8.71
C ASN A 36 -5.21 6.34 10.08
N PHE A 37 -6.39 6.92 10.08
CA PHE A 37 -7.07 7.32 11.31
C PHE A 37 -8.58 7.19 11.14
N VAL A 38 -9.26 7.02 12.26
CA VAL A 38 -10.71 7.08 12.33
C VAL A 38 -11.15 8.54 12.40
N ASP A 39 -12.21 8.86 11.69
CA ASP A 39 -12.85 10.17 11.78
C ASP A 39 -14.11 10.05 12.66
N ASP A 40 -14.41 11.08 13.45
CA ASP A 40 -15.72 11.21 14.09
C ASP A 40 -16.71 11.82 13.10
N LYS A 41 -17.81 11.11 12.84
CA LYS A 41 -18.96 11.65 12.11
C LYS A 41 -20.21 11.50 12.97
N ASN A 42 -20.61 12.60 13.60
CA ASN A 42 -21.80 12.67 14.46
C ASN A 42 -21.77 11.65 15.62
N GLY A 43 -20.61 11.46 16.25
CA GLY A 43 -20.42 10.52 17.36
C GLY A 43 -20.14 9.08 16.93
N TYR A 44 -20.01 8.82 15.63
CA TYR A 44 -19.61 7.52 15.10
C TYR A 44 -18.18 7.58 14.57
N LEU A 45 -17.34 6.63 15.01
CA LEU A 45 -16.00 6.44 14.46
C LEU A 45 -16.11 5.71 13.13
N VAL A 46 -15.60 6.32 12.06
CA VAL A 46 -15.67 5.78 10.71
C VAL A 46 -14.33 5.88 9.99
N TRP A 47 -14.07 4.94 9.09
CA TRP A 47 -12.96 5.05 8.15
C TRP A 47 -13.33 6.00 7.01
N ASP A 48 -12.44 6.93 6.68
CA ASP A 48 -12.56 7.71 5.46
C ASP A 48 -12.12 6.90 4.23
N ILE A 49 -13.08 6.23 3.62
CA ILE A 49 -12.85 5.42 2.41
C ILE A 49 -12.34 6.27 1.24
N ARG A 50 -12.69 7.56 1.15
CA ARG A 50 -12.20 8.44 0.07
C ARG A 50 -10.73 8.80 0.27
N ARG A 51 -10.32 9.06 1.51
CA ARG A 51 -8.91 9.23 1.88
C ARG A 51 -8.13 7.95 1.57
N LEU A 52 -8.58 6.80 2.07
CA LEU A 52 -7.93 5.50 1.80
C LEU A 52 -7.78 5.22 0.30
N PHE A 53 -8.83 5.41 -0.50
CA PHE A 53 -8.76 5.20 -1.94
C PHE A 53 -7.79 6.16 -2.63
N THR A 54 -7.64 7.38 -2.12
CA THR A 54 -6.68 8.35 -2.65
C THR A 54 -5.25 7.90 -2.35
N GLU A 55 -4.98 7.49 -1.12
CA GLU A 55 -3.67 6.98 -0.69
C GLU A 55 -3.26 5.72 -1.47
N ILE A 56 -4.20 4.79 -1.69
CA ILE A 56 -3.96 3.59 -2.51
C ILE A 56 -3.52 3.98 -3.93
N LYS A 57 -4.22 4.94 -4.58
CA LYS A 57 -3.85 5.37 -5.94
C LYS A 57 -2.48 6.05 -5.98
N VAL A 58 -2.18 6.89 -4.99
CA VAL A 58 -0.87 7.58 -4.89
C VAL A 58 0.24 6.54 -4.70
N GLY A 59 0.09 5.63 -3.74
CA GLY A 59 1.10 4.61 -3.50
C GLY A 59 1.27 3.63 -4.66
N ILE A 60 0.22 3.30 -5.42
CA ILE A 60 0.35 2.51 -6.66
C ILE A 60 1.19 3.28 -7.67
N LYS A 61 0.93 4.57 -7.87
CA LYS A 61 1.72 5.42 -8.77
C LYS A 61 3.19 5.46 -8.36
N GLU A 62 3.48 5.69 -7.08
CA GLU A 62 4.85 5.69 -6.55
C GLU A 62 5.56 4.34 -6.73
N ALA A 63 4.83 3.23 -6.56
CA ALA A 63 5.36 1.89 -6.82
C ALA A 63 5.76 1.71 -8.29
N PHE A 64 4.89 2.09 -9.23
CA PHE A 64 5.15 1.96 -10.67
C PHE A 64 6.24 2.92 -11.18
N LEU A 65 6.45 4.08 -10.54
CA LEU A 65 7.57 4.97 -10.86
C LEU A 65 8.93 4.32 -10.58
N ARG A 66 9.02 3.47 -9.55
CA ARG A 66 10.26 2.77 -9.17
C ARG A 66 10.39 1.38 -9.82
N TYR A 67 9.26 0.69 -9.99
CA TYR A 67 9.17 -0.67 -10.49
C TYR A 67 8.09 -0.76 -11.59
N PRO A 68 8.38 -0.33 -12.83
CA PRO A 68 7.39 -0.29 -13.90
C PRO A 68 6.89 -1.68 -14.34
N GLN A 69 7.62 -2.75 -14.00
CA GLN A 69 7.33 -4.15 -14.33
C GLN A 69 6.58 -4.93 -13.23
N ILE A 70 5.85 -4.27 -12.32
CA ILE A 70 4.99 -4.96 -11.35
C ILE A 70 3.94 -5.80 -12.10
N GLU A 71 3.86 -7.10 -11.79
CA GLU A 71 2.97 -8.06 -12.48
C GLU A 71 1.57 -8.13 -11.86
N SER A 72 1.47 -7.97 -10.54
CA SER A 72 0.18 -7.98 -9.83
C SER A 72 0.28 -7.23 -8.50
N LEU A 73 -0.88 -6.96 -7.92
CA LEU A 73 -1.01 -6.36 -6.61
C LEU A 73 -2.05 -7.11 -5.76
N ALA A 74 -1.92 -7.03 -4.45
CA ALA A 74 -2.89 -7.51 -3.48
C ALA A 74 -3.06 -6.49 -2.35
N ILE A 75 -4.26 -6.45 -1.75
CA ILE A 75 -4.59 -5.54 -0.65
C ILE A 75 -5.05 -6.39 0.54
N ASP A 76 -4.48 -6.14 1.70
CA ASP A 76 -4.89 -6.67 3.00
C ASP A 76 -5.18 -5.54 4.00
N THR A 77 -6.10 -5.80 4.94
CA THR A 77 -6.59 -4.84 5.93
C THR A 77 -6.85 -5.51 7.27
#